data_AF-A0A183TWT1-F1
#
_entry.id   AF-A0A183TWT1-F1
#
_cell.length_a   1.000
_cell.length_b   1.000
_cell.length_c   1.000
_cell.angle_alpha   90.00
_cell.angle_beta   90.00
_cell.angle_gamma   90.00
#
_symmetry.space_group_name_H-M   'P 1'
#
loop_
_entity.id
_entity.type
_entity.pdbx_description
1 polymer ?
#
loop_
_entity_poly.entity_id
_entity_poly.type
_entity_poly.pdbx_seq_one_letter_code
_entity_poly.pdbx_strand_id
1 'polypeptide(L)'
;MPYLSSALTYAVAAHLPSYGKRGSDRAFPPTVSFLRPGFIAHRCDQLQVGERITLVNGIPVNGLTHDHVLTVLRNAGTDVHLQVEYDLNDKCFTRSQNTMSKCTDIVLEKERGSFGLTLRGGAYGPDRSKSRPITVTNIRTGGPAHREGRLRVGDRVLCINGVDVFSATLAVAQRLLEESLNSATLTIEYDVSILESVRKATGALVVEIDKAAGTDLGIMLKIKDADPAQNTPRSIVIDSITPASTADRLATIYKVRCGALHCGDEIISVDGIGLEYTTLAEARQLLRGQASTVRLEIVPLSQMLSNAAETFVCWIF
;
A
#
# COMPACT_ATOMS: atom_id res chain seq x y z
N MET A 1 -8.63 -17.34 -32.13
CA MET A 1 -9.54 -16.83 -31.07
C MET A 1 -9.72 -15.31 -31.23
N PRO A 2 -10.83 -14.82 -31.80
CA PRO A 2 -11.01 -13.39 -32.17
C PRO A 2 -11.32 -12.43 -30.99
N TYR A 3 -11.20 -12.89 -29.73
CA TYR A 3 -11.58 -12.12 -28.54
C TYR A 3 -10.48 -11.21 -27.98
N LEU A 4 -9.25 -11.31 -28.49
CA LEU A 4 -8.10 -10.53 -28.04
C LEU A 4 -8.09 -9.10 -28.60
N SER A 5 -8.40 -8.93 -29.89
CA SER A 5 -8.42 -7.61 -30.52
C SER A 5 -9.59 -6.75 -30.03
N SER A 6 -10.74 -7.35 -29.72
CA SER A 6 -11.87 -6.65 -29.11
C SER A 6 -11.60 -6.23 -27.66
N ALA A 7 -10.84 -7.01 -26.89
CA ALA A 7 -10.51 -6.72 -25.49
C ALA A 7 -9.73 -5.41 -25.31
N LEU A 8 -8.80 -5.11 -26.22
CA LEU A 8 -8.03 -3.86 -26.22
C LEU A 8 -8.80 -2.71 -26.87
N THR A 9 -9.61 -3.00 -27.91
CA THR A 9 -10.51 -2.02 -28.54
C THR A 9 -11.47 -1.39 -27.51
N TYR A 10 -11.99 -2.17 -26.55
CA TYR A 10 -12.85 -1.66 -25.47
C TYR A 10 -12.08 -1.04 -24.30
N ALA A 11 -10.79 -1.37 -24.12
CA ALA A 11 -9.98 -0.82 -23.06
C ALA A 11 -9.47 0.62 -23.36
N VAL A 12 -9.29 0.89 -24.65
CA VAL A 12 -8.85 2.17 -25.20
C VAL A 12 -10.07 2.93 -25.72
N ALA A 13 -10.92 3.44 -24.84
CA ALA A 13 -11.84 4.50 -25.25
C ALA A 13 -11.06 5.82 -25.13
N ALA A 14 -10.57 6.37 -26.24
CA ALA A 14 -10.02 7.72 -26.25
C ALA A 14 -11.06 8.65 -25.60
N HIS A 15 -10.72 9.26 -24.46
CA HIS A 15 -11.66 10.13 -23.76
C HIS A 15 -11.96 11.35 -24.65
N LEU A 16 -13.19 11.43 -25.15
CA LEU A 16 -13.79 12.66 -25.66
C LEU A 16 -14.39 13.40 -24.46
N PRO A 17 -14.03 14.67 -24.19
CA PRO A 17 -14.90 15.52 -23.40
C PRO A 17 -16.19 15.70 -24.22
N SER A 18 -17.26 15.07 -23.76
CA SER A 18 -18.60 15.24 -24.32
C SER A 18 -19.11 16.65 -24.00
N TYR A 19 -18.77 17.63 -24.84
CA TYR A 19 -19.57 18.85 -25.00
C TYR A 19 -19.57 19.25 -26.47
N GLY A 20 -20.76 19.30 -27.05
CA GLY A 20 -20.98 19.42 -28.48
C GLY A 20 -20.24 20.58 -29.12
N LYS A 21 -19.56 20.29 -30.22
CA LYS A 21 -19.54 21.09 -31.45
C LYS A 21 -18.81 20.29 -32.54
N ARG A 22 -19.47 20.16 -33.69
CA ARG A 22 -18.82 19.87 -34.98
C ARG A 22 -17.65 20.83 -35.15
N GLY A 23 -16.46 20.30 -35.40
CA GLY A 23 -15.32 21.09 -35.86
C GLY A 23 -14.01 20.66 -35.20
N SER A 24 -13.09 20.14 -36.02
CA SER A 24 -11.75 19.63 -35.71
C SER A 24 -11.70 18.35 -34.85
N ASP A 25 -11.47 17.22 -35.52
CA ASP A 25 -10.82 16.04 -34.95
C ASP A 25 -9.47 16.49 -34.38
N ARG A 26 -9.47 17.02 -33.16
CA ARG A 26 -8.23 17.28 -32.43
C ARG A 26 -7.66 15.90 -32.11
N ALA A 27 -6.48 15.62 -32.63
CA ALA A 27 -5.74 14.40 -32.34
C ALA A 27 -5.34 14.40 -30.86
N PHE A 28 -6.25 13.96 -30.00
CA PHE A 28 -5.96 13.72 -28.61
C PHE A 28 -5.12 12.44 -28.49
N PRO A 29 -4.09 12.43 -27.63
CA PRO A 29 -3.28 11.25 -27.45
C PRO A 29 -4.17 10.10 -26.94
N PRO A 30 -4.09 8.90 -27.54
CA PRO A 30 -4.96 7.82 -27.14
C PRO A 30 -4.65 7.40 -25.70
N THR A 31 -5.66 7.41 -24.83
CA THR A 31 -5.54 7.05 -23.42
C THR A 31 -6.34 5.79 -23.09
N VAL A 32 -5.89 5.05 -22.08
CA VAL A 32 -6.65 3.95 -21.50
C VAL A 32 -7.78 4.54 -20.65
N SER A 33 -9.02 4.34 -21.03
CA SER A 33 -10.18 4.86 -20.28
C SER A 33 -10.75 3.88 -19.27
N PHE A 34 -10.65 2.59 -19.57
CA PHE A 34 -11.33 1.56 -18.82
C PHE A 34 -10.63 0.23 -18.98
N LEU A 35 -10.46 -0.51 -17.90
CA LEU A 35 -9.95 -1.88 -17.96
C LEU A 35 -11.08 -2.80 -17.52
N ARG A 36 -11.67 -3.53 -18.46
CA ARG A 36 -12.80 -4.41 -18.14
C ARG A 36 -12.32 -5.57 -17.25
N PRO A 37 -12.93 -5.77 -16.06
CA PRO A 37 -12.56 -6.86 -15.18
C PRO A 37 -12.60 -8.23 -15.86
N GLY A 38 -11.57 -9.04 -15.62
CA GLY A 38 -11.44 -10.39 -16.17
C GLY A 38 -10.84 -10.48 -17.59
N PHE A 39 -10.68 -9.35 -18.28
CA PHE A 39 -10.03 -9.30 -19.60
C PHE A 39 -8.49 -9.23 -19.46
N ILE A 40 -7.78 -9.52 -20.54
CA ILE A 40 -6.31 -9.64 -20.55
C ILE A 40 -5.64 -8.32 -20.12
N ALA A 41 -6.10 -7.18 -20.63
CA ALA A 41 -5.59 -5.87 -20.27
C ALA A 41 -5.79 -5.52 -18.78
N HIS A 42 -6.81 -6.06 -18.13
CA HIS A 42 -7.01 -5.91 -16.68
C HIS A 42 -6.18 -6.92 -15.88
N ARG A 43 -5.98 -8.14 -16.39
CA ARG A 43 -5.27 -9.22 -15.68
C ARG A 43 -3.75 -9.18 -15.84
N CYS A 44 -3.23 -8.44 -16.81
CA CYS A 44 -1.78 -8.27 -16.95
C CYS A 44 -1.20 -7.45 -15.79
N ASP A 45 -2.01 -6.65 -15.08
CA ASP A 45 -1.58 -5.76 -13.99
C ASP A 45 -0.45 -4.78 -14.41
N GLN A 46 -0.27 -4.60 -15.73
CA GLN A 46 0.77 -3.76 -16.34
C GLN A 46 0.21 -2.49 -17.01
N LEU A 47 -1.12 -2.34 -17.08
CA LEU A 47 -1.80 -1.17 -17.63
C LEU A 47 -2.66 -0.50 -16.55
N GLN A 48 -2.77 0.82 -16.60
CA GLN A 48 -3.64 1.60 -15.73
C GLN A 48 -4.56 2.51 -16.55
N VAL A 49 -5.73 2.82 -15.98
CA VAL A 49 -6.63 3.85 -16.53
C VAL A 49 -5.95 5.21 -16.42
N GLY A 50 -6.02 6.01 -17.48
CA GLY A 50 -5.38 7.31 -17.62
C GLY A 50 -4.05 7.27 -18.39
N GLU A 51 -3.46 6.10 -18.61
CA GLU A 51 -2.17 5.98 -19.30
C GLU A 51 -2.29 6.30 -20.79
N ARG A 52 -1.26 6.98 -21.33
CA ARG A 52 -1.21 7.40 -22.72
C ARG A 52 -0.51 6.33 -23.54
N ILE A 53 -1.19 5.79 -24.54
CA ILE A 53 -0.60 4.85 -25.49
C ILE A 53 0.14 5.64 -26.55
N THR A 54 1.40 5.32 -26.77
CA THR A 54 2.27 6.00 -27.74
C THR A 54 2.53 5.13 -28.96
N LEU A 55 2.69 3.81 -28.75
CA LEU A 55 2.90 2.83 -29.82
C LEU A 55 2.03 1.59 -29.60
N VAL A 56 1.56 1.00 -30.69
CA VAL A 56 0.88 -0.29 -30.75
C VAL A 56 1.60 -1.17 -31.77
N ASN A 57 2.22 -2.27 -31.35
CA ASN A 57 3.04 -3.15 -32.21
C ASN A 57 4.08 -2.37 -33.05
N GLY A 58 4.69 -1.34 -32.45
CA GLY A 58 5.67 -0.47 -33.10
C GLY A 58 5.08 0.63 -34.01
N ILE A 59 3.75 0.68 -34.18
CA ILE A 59 3.07 1.73 -34.94
C ILE A 59 2.77 2.91 -34.01
N PRO A 60 3.30 4.12 -34.27
CA PRO A 60 3.04 5.28 -33.43
C PRO A 60 1.58 5.69 -33.59
N VAL A 61 0.89 5.81 -32.46
CA VAL A 61 -0.54 6.17 -32.43
C VAL A 61 -0.78 7.63 -32.04
N ASN A 62 0.29 8.35 -31.67
CA ASN A 62 0.24 9.79 -31.44
C ASN A 62 -0.14 10.52 -32.73
N GLY A 63 -1.14 11.40 -32.67
CA GLY A 63 -1.58 12.18 -33.83
C GLY A 63 -2.59 11.46 -34.73
N LEU A 64 -2.87 10.17 -34.50
CA LEU A 64 -3.88 9.43 -35.25
C LEU A 64 -5.30 9.80 -34.79
N THR A 65 -6.26 9.72 -35.71
CA THR A 65 -7.68 9.81 -35.37
C THR A 65 -8.12 8.54 -34.62
N HIS A 66 -9.22 8.65 -33.88
CA HIS A 66 -9.76 7.53 -33.12
C HIS A 66 -9.97 6.27 -33.98
N ASP A 67 -10.55 6.42 -35.16
CA ASP A 67 -10.82 5.31 -36.08
C ASP A 67 -9.55 4.60 -36.56
N HIS A 68 -8.48 5.35 -36.83
CA HIS A 68 -7.19 4.78 -37.18
C HIS A 68 -6.54 4.04 -36.01
N VAL A 69 -6.60 4.58 -34.79
CA VAL A 69 -6.10 3.88 -33.59
C VAL A 69 -6.84 2.57 -33.36
N LEU A 70 -8.18 2.57 -33.48
CA LEU A 70 -8.97 1.35 -33.37
C LEU A 70 -8.64 0.34 -34.47
N THR A 71 -8.40 0.81 -35.69
CA THR A 71 -7.99 -0.05 -36.80
C THR A 71 -6.65 -0.75 -36.51
N VAL A 72 -5.67 0.00 -36.00
CA VAL A 72 -4.37 -0.56 -35.58
C VAL A 72 -4.55 -1.60 -34.46
N LEU A 73 -5.35 -1.30 -33.43
CA LEU A 73 -5.62 -2.24 -32.32
C LEU A 73 -6.38 -3.49 -32.78
N ARG A 74 -7.34 -3.35 -33.70
CA ARG A 74 -8.09 -4.48 -34.26
C ARG A 74 -7.19 -5.40 -35.09
N ASN A 75 -6.22 -4.83 -35.80
CA ASN A 75 -5.26 -5.53 -36.65
C ASN A 75 -4.03 -6.03 -35.89
N ALA A 76 -3.89 -5.73 -34.59
CA ALA A 76 -2.73 -6.10 -33.79
C ALA A 76 -2.58 -7.62 -33.56
N GLY A 77 -3.61 -8.42 -33.87
CA GLY A 77 -3.54 -9.88 -33.81
C GLY A 77 -3.73 -10.44 -32.39
N THR A 78 -3.07 -11.57 -32.09
CA THR A 78 -3.15 -12.26 -30.79
C THR A 78 -2.19 -11.68 -29.76
N ASP A 79 -1.07 -11.11 -30.18
CA ASP A 79 -0.05 -10.53 -29.31
C ASP A 79 0.05 -9.03 -29.57
N VAL A 80 -0.21 -8.24 -28.52
CA VAL A 80 -0.18 -6.78 -28.62
C VAL A 80 0.85 -6.22 -27.66
N HIS A 81 1.84 -5.54 -28.24
CA HIS A 81 2.87 -4.81 -27.54
C HIS A 81 2.48 -3.33 -27.51
N LEU A 82 2.21 -2.82 -26.32
CA LEU A 82 1.85 -1.43 -26.09
C LEU A 82 3.02 -0.70 -25.45
N GLN A 83 3.36 0.48 -25.99
CA GLN A 83 4.21 1.41 -25.28
C GLN A 83 3.34 2.49 -24.65
N VAL A 84 3.42 2.61 -23.33
CA VAL A 84 2.67 3.60 -22.56
C VAL A 84 3.58 4.67 -21.98
N GLU A 85 3.04 5.89 -21.92
CA GLU A 85 3.59 7.02 -21.21
C GLU A 85 2.71 7.30 -19.99
N TYR A 86 3.33 7.52 -18.84
CA TYR A 86 2.69 7.78 -17.56
C TYR A 86 3.35 8.99 -16.88
N ASP A 87 2.60 9.66 -16.01
CA ASP A 87 3.06 10.91 -15.38
C ASP A 87 4.05 10.63 -14.23
N LEU A 88 5.27 11.14 -14.35
CA LEU A 88 6.30 11.04 -13.31
C LEU A 88 6.11 12.03 -12.15
N ASN A 89 5.11 12.92 -12.25
CA ASN A 89 4.68 13.84 -11.18
C ASN A 89 3.53 13.28 -10.34
N ASP A 90 3.12 12.04 -10.57
CA ASP A 90 2.12 11.38 -9.75
C ASP A 90 2.57 11.36 -8.28
N LYS A 91 1.61 11.58 -7.38
CA LYS A 91 1.83 11.61 -5.92
C LYS A 91 2.44 10.32 -5.41
N CYS A 92 2.23 9.19 -6.09
CA CYS A 92 2.86 7.92 -5.71
C CYS A 92 4.40 7.98 -5.74
N PHE A 93 5.01 8.85 -6.54
CA PHE A 93 6.47 9.05 -6.56
C PHE A 93 6.95 10.09 -5.54
N THR A 94 6.07 10.96 -5.07
CA THR A 94 6.41 12.00 -4.10
C THR A 94 6.40 11.43 -2.69
N ARG A 95 7.49 11.66 -1.95
CA ARG A 95 7.56 11.30 -0.55
C ARG A 95 6.74 12.28 0.28
N SER A 96 5.94 11.76 1.21
CA SER A 96 5.17 12.60 2.12
C SER A 96 6.09 13.40 3.04
N GLN A 97 5.79 14.69 3.25
CA GLN A 97 6.48 15.50 4.25
C GLN A 97 6.23 14.93 5.64
N ASN A 98 7.21 15.02 6.56
CA ASN A 98 7.14 14.44 7.90
C ASN A 98 6.91 12.92 7.92
N THR A 99 7.71 12.16 7.16
CA THR A 99 7.70 10.69 7.18
C THR A 99 9.09 10.08 7.34
N MET A 100 9.17 8.94 8.02
CA MET A 100 10.38 8.11 8.09
C MET A 100 10.24 6.87 7.23
N SER A 101 11.33 6.49 6.56
CA SER A 101 11.35 5.27 5.74
C SER A 101 11.75 4.08 6.60
N LYS A 102 11.00 3.00 6.46
CA LYS A 102 11.38 1.67 6.96
C LYS A 102 11.41 0.69 5.79
N CYS A 103 12.09 -0.43 6.01
CA CYS A 103 12.14 -1.51 5.03
C CYS A 103 11.59 -2.80 5.61
N THR A 104 10.91 -3.60 4.79
CA THR A 104 10.47 -4.94 5.15
C THR A 104 10.39 -5.83 3.92
N ASP A 105 10.48 -7.14 4.14
CA ASP A 105 10.24 -8.13 3.12
C ASP A 105 8.76 -8.56 3.09
N ILE A 106 8.23 -8.66 1.88
CA ILE A 106 6.87 -9.11 1.59
C ILE A 106 6.97 -10.27 0.60
N VAL A 107 6.41 -11.42 0.98
CA VAL A 107 6.31 -12.58 0.10
C VAL A 107 4.93 -12.58 -0.56
N LEU A 108 4.92 -12.58 -1.89
CA LEU A 108 3.70 -12.66 -2.69
C LEU A 108 3.64 -13.99 -3.42
N GLU A 109 2.47 -14.60 -3.45
CA GLU A 109 2.20 -15.80 -4.24
C GLU A 109 1.61 -15.42 -5.60
N LYS A 110 2.16 -15.98 -6.67
CA LYS A 110 1.74 -15.68 -8.03
C LYS A 110 0.39 -16.32 -8.29
N GLU A 111 -0.59 -15.53 -8.74
CA GLU A 111 -1.90 -16.02 -9.11
C GLU A 111 -2.15 -15.74 -10.58
N ARG A 112 -2.41 -16.79 -11.38
CA ARG A 112 -2.72 -16.68 -12.81
C ARG A 112 -1.67 -15.88 -13.60
N GLY A 113 -0.40 -16.00 -13.20
CA GLY A 113 0.72 -15.35 -13.87
C GLY A 113 1.06 -13.94 -13.37
N SER A 114 0.37 -13.40 -12.37
CA SER A 114 0.61 -12.05 -11.84
C SER A 114 0.59 -12.01 -10.30
N PHE A 115 1.26 -11.01 -9.72
CA PHE A 115 1.21 -10.70 -8.28
C PHE A 115 0.12 -9.66 -7.94
N GLY A 116 -0.62 -9.14 -8.91
CA GLY A 116 -1.71 -8.19 -8.66
C GLY A 116 -1.25 -6.78 -8.32
N LEU A 117 -0.07 -6.36 -8.80
CA LEU A 117 0.51 -5.04 -8.57
C LEU A 117 1.06 -4.46 -9.87
N THR A 118 1.02 -3.13 -9.99
CA THR A 118 1.62 -2.40 -11.11
C THR A 118 2.84 -1.62 -10.61
N LEU A 119 3.97 -1.80 -11.29
CA LEU A 119 5.20 -1.05 -11.03
C LEU A 119 5.44 0.01 -12.10
N ARG A 120 5.93 1.16 -11.66
CA ARG A 120 6.38 2.28 -12.52
C ARG A 120 7.69 2.86 -12.00
N GLY A 121 8.34 3.69 -12.82
CA GLY A 121 9.63 4.30 -12.50
C GLY A 121 10.81 3.51 -13.05
N GLY A 122 11.87 3.38 -12.25
CA GLY A 122 13.15 2.81 -12.65
C GLY A 122 14.10 3.83 -13.29
N ALA A 123 15.32 3.38 -13.57
CA ALA A 123 16.34 4.15 -14.26
C ALA A 123 15.94 4.43 -15.72
N TYR A 124 16.06 5.68 -16.14
CA TYR A 124 15.75 6.13 -17.50
C TYR A 124 17.02 6.55 -18.25
N GLY A 125 17.82 5.56 -18.66
CA GLY A 125 19.05 5.77 -19.42
C GLY A 125 19.99 6.79 -18.76
N PRO A 126 20.66 7.68 -19.54
CA PRO A 126 21.52 8.71 -18.99
C PRO A 126 20.75 9.87 -18.33
N ASP A 127 19.44 9.98 -18.58
CA ASP A 127 18.62 11.10 -18.12
C ASP A 127 18.10 10.83 -16.70
N ARG A 128 18.93 11.17 -15.72
CA ARG A 128 18.61 11.05 -14.30
C ARG A 128 17.38 11.88 -13.89
N SER A 129 17.04 12.93 -14.62
CA SER A 129 15.88 13.78 -14.29
C SER A 129 14.54 13.06 -14.45
N LYS A 130 14.49 12.07 -15.35
CA LYS A 130 13.34 11.20 -15.61
C LYS A 130 13.38 9.88 -14.84
N SER A 131 14.47 9.62 -14.12
CA SER A 131 14.56 8.43 -13.27
C SER A 131 13.69 8.61 -12.03
N ARG A 132 12.99 7.55 -11.64
CA ARG A 132 12.20 7.47 -10.41
C ARG A 132 12.52 6.14 -9.73
N PRO A 133 12.37 6.03 -8.40
CA PRO A 133 12.42 4.71 -7.77
C PRO A 133 11.36 3.80 -8.39
N ILE A 134 11.61 2.49 -8.36
CA ILE A 134 10.60 1.52 -8.77
C ILE A 134 9.51 1.51 -7.70
N THR A 135 8.31 1.97 -8.05
CA THR A 135 7.23 2.23 -7.09
C THR A 135 5.98 1.46 -7.49
N VAL A 136 5.26 0.96 -6.49
CA VAL A 136 3.92 0.38 -6.65
C VAL A 136 2.92 1.51 -6.91
N THR A 137 2.33 1.55 -8.11
CA THR A 137 1.36 2.59 -8.50
C THR A 137 -0.08 2.12 -8.46
N ASN A 138 -0.30 0.80 -8.44
CA ASN A 138 -1.63 0.22 -8.31
C ASN A 138 -1.55 -1.20 -7.73
N ILE A 139 -2.59 -1.56 -7.00
CA ILE A 139 -2.79 -2.89 -6.45
C ILE A 139 -4.18 -3.35 -6.87
N ARG A 140 -4.26 -4.47 -7.58
CA ARG A 140 -5.53 -5.02 -8.04
C ARG A 140 -6.31 -5.60 -6.87
N THR A 141 -7.52 -5.08 -6.65
CA THR A 141 -8.45 -5.59 -5.64
C THR A 141 -8.68 -7.09 -5.78
N GLY A 142 -8.52 -7.81 -4.67
CA GLY A 142 -8.63 -9.28 -4.61
C GLY A 142 -7.44 -10.06 -5.19
N GLY A 143 -6.47 -9.38 -5.82
CA GLY A 143 -5.22 -10.00 -6.28
C GLY A 143 -4.28 -10.37 -5.12
N PRO A 144 -3.15 -11.05 -5.40
CA PRO A 144 -2.22 -11.49 -4.37
C PRO A 144 -1.66 -10.36 -3.50
N ALA A 145 -1.18 -9.27 -4.10
CA ALA A 145 -0.72 -8.09 -3.38
C ALA A 145 -1.80 -7.46 -2.48
N HIS A 146 -3.06 -7.44 -2.94
CA HIS A 146 -4.17 -6.94 -2.12
C HIS A 146 -4.47 -7.86 -0.94
N ARG A 147 -4.42 -9.18 -1.15
CA ARG A 147 -4.65 -10.18 -0.09
C ARG A 147 -3.53 -10.21 0.94
N GLU A 148 -2.31 -9.88 0.53
CA GLU A 148 -1.17 -9.71 1.44
C GLU A 148 -1.38 -8.49 2.37
N GLY A 149 -1.94 -7.40 1.84
CA GLY A 149 -2.53 -6.30 2.62
C GLY A 149 -1.54 -5.36 3.31
N ARG A 150 -0.25 -5.68 3.35
CA ARG A 150 0.82 -4.78 3.87
C ARG A 150 1.41 -3.93 2.76
N LEU A 151 1.40 -4.42 1.52
CA LEU A 151 1.79 -3.62 0.35
C LEU A 151 0.75 -2.52 0.06
N ARG A 152 1.22 -1.30 -0.19
CA ARG A 152 0.39 -0.13 -0.53
C ARG A 152 0.93 0.61 -1.75
N VAL A 153 0.05 1.34 -2.42
CA VAL A 153 0.44 2.29 -3.47
C VAL A 153 1.35 3.36 -2.88
N GLY A 154 2.46 3.66 -3.56
CA GLY A 154 3.52 4.54 -3.09
C GLY A 154 4.71 3.82 -2.45
N ASP A 155 4.57 2.53 -2.10
CA ASP A 155 5.70 1.74 -1.62
C ASP A 155 6.75 1.56 -2.72
N ARG A 156 8.02 1.68 -2.35
CA ARG A 156 9.15 1.57 -3.28
C ARG A 156 9.76 0.18 -3.18
N VAL A 157 9.96 -0.47 -4.31
CA VAL A 157 10.60 -1.78 -4.37
C VAL A 157 12.11 -1.55 -4.43
N LEU A 158 12.82 -2.04 -3.40
CA LEU A 158 14.27 -2.00 -3.32
C LEU A 158 14.86 -3.28 -3.91
N CYS A 159 14.31 -4.45 -3.57
CA CYS A 159 14.80 -5.73 -4.08
C CYS A 159 13.67 -6.66 -4.52
N ILE A 160 13.95 -7.52 -5.50
CA ILE A 160 13.06 -8.61 -5.93
C ILE A 160 13.86 -9.92 -5.87
N ASN A 161 13.42 -10.87 -5.05
CA ASN A 161 14.11 -12.14 -4.77
C ASN A 161 15.58 -11.96 -4.38
N GLY A 162 15.88 -10.93 -3.58
CA GLY A 162 17.24 -10.60 -3.14
C GLY A 162 18.10 -9.87 -4.18
N VAL A 163 17.59 -9.63 -5.40
CA VAL A 163 18.26 -8.81 -6.41
C VAL A 163 17.87 -7.34 -6.20
N ASP A 164 18.85 -6.48 -5.99
CA ASP A 164 18.65 -5.03 -5.88
C ASP A 164 18.14 -4.45 -7.22
N VAL A 165 17.06 -3.69 -7.13
CA VAL A 165 16.41 -3.02 -8.26
C VAL A 165 16.38 -1.50 -8.10
N PHE A 166 17.05 -0.94 -7.09
CA PHE A 166 17.07 0.50 -6.82
C PHE A 166 17.54 1.34 -8.03
N SER A 167 18.60 0.88 -8.71
CA SER A 167 19.12 1.53 -9.93
C SER A 167 18.77 0.78 -11.22
N ALA A 168 17.84 -0.18 -11.17
CA ALA A 168 17.46 -0.97 -12.31
C ALA A 168 16.40 -0.25 -13.18
N THR A 169 16.28 -0.67 -14.44
CA THR A 169 15.15 -0.24 -15.28
C THR A 169 13.88 -0.99 -14.88
N LEU A 170 12.72 -0.42 -15.18
CA LEU A 170 11.44 -1.10 -14.95
C LEU A 170 11.37 -2.47 -15.63
N ALA A 171 11.94 -2.59 -16.84
CA ALA A 171 11.97 -3.84 -17.60
C ALA A 171 12.73 -4.96 -16.85
N VAL A 172 13.82 -4.62 -16.14
CA VAL A 172 14.55 -5.60 -15.32
C VAL A 172 13.69 -6.06 -14.15
N ALA A 173 13.03 -5.14 -13.44
CA ALA A 173 12.14 -5.51 -12.33
C ALA A 173 10.96 -6.36 -12.79
N GLN A 174 10.32 -6.02 -13.93
CA GLN A 174 9.24 -6.82 -14.52
C GLN A 174 9.71 -8.22 -14.89
N ARG A 175 10.88 -8.34 -15.51
CA ARG A 175 11.47 -9.63 -15.86
C ARG A 175 11.71 -10.50 -14.62
N LEU A 176 12.23 -9.94 -13.52
CA LEU A 176 12.44 -10.69 -12.27
C LEU A 176 11.12 -11.22 -11.68
N LEU A 177 10.02 -10.46 -11.78
CA LEU A 177 8.68 -10.92 -11.39
C LEU A 177 8.13 -11.99 -12.35
N GLU A 178 8.38 -11.86 -13.65
CA GLU A 178 7.95 -12.82 -14.64
C GLU A 178 8.67 -14.17 -14.49
N GLU A 179 9.98 -14.15 -14.25
CA GLU A 179 10.83 -15.32 -13.98
C GLU A 179 10.51 -16.00 -12.65
N SER A 180 9.87 -15.29 -11.72
CA SER A 180 9.38 -15.89 -10.47
C SER A 180 8.24 -16.86 -10.77
N LEU A 181 8.43 -18.14 -10.46
CA LEU A 181 7.47 -19.21 -10.79
C LEU A 181 6.18 -19.12 -9.95
N ASN A 182 6.31 -19.32 -8.63
CA ASN A 182 5.16 -19.45 -7.73
C ASN A 182 5.10 -18.36 -6.67
N SER A 183 6.24 -17.79 -6.28
CA SER A 183 6.31 -16.71 -5.30
C SER A 183 7.45 -15.75 -5.61
N ALA A 184 7.31 -14.51 -5.15
CA ALA A 184 8.37 -13.51 -5.19
C ALA A 184 8.49 -12.85 -3.81
N THR A 185 9.71 -12.58 -3.39
CA THR A 185 9.99 -11.77 -2.19
C THR A 185 10.37 -10.37 -2.61
N LEU A 186 9.57 -9.39 -2.20
CA LEU A 186 9.81 -7.97 -2.43
C LEU A 186 10.35 -7.34 -1.15
N THR A 187 11.55 -6.80 -1.21
CA THR A 187 12.03 -5.88 -0.17
C THR A 187 11.52 -4.50 -0.52
N ILE A 188 10.63 -3.95 0.30
CA ILE A 188 10.02 -2.64 0.07
C ILE A 188 10.54 -1.61 1.05
N GLU A 189 10.62 -0.36 0.61
CA GLU A 189 10.70 0.84 1.44
C GLU A 189 9.31 1.46 1.53
N TYR A 190 8.86 1.74 2.75
CA TYR A 190 7.57 2.35 3.03
C TYR A 190 7.70 3.53 3.99
N ASP A 191 6.80 4.50 3.83
CA ASP A 191 6.74 5.69 4.67
C ASP A 191 5.89 5.45 5.93
N VAL A 192 6.40 5.93 7.06
CA VAL A 192 5.74 5.96 8.36
C VAL A 192 5.55 7.41 8.79
N SER A 193 4.32 7.79 9.12
CA SER A 193 3.95 9.18 9.44
C SER A 193 4.49 9.63 10.80
N ILE A 194 5.02 10.86 10.86
CA ILE A 194 5.51 11.49 12.08
C ILE A 194 4.37 12.32 12.69
N LEU A 195 3.74 11.81 13.75
CA LEU A 195 2.67 12.49 14.50
C LEU A 195 3.22 13.21 15.76
N GLU A 196 3.39 14.54 15.71
CA GLU A 196 4.06 15.31 16.78
C GLU A 196 3.22 15.46 18.08
N SER A 197 1.90 15.24 18.01
CA SER A 197 0.92 15.53 19.06
C SER A 197 0.97 14.61 20.30
N VAL A 198 1.69 13.49 20.27
CA VAL A 198 1.73 12.51 21.39
C VAL A 198 2.68 12.91 22.52
N ARG A 199 3.55 13.91 22.32
CA ARG A 199 4.59 14.30 23.30
C ARG A 199 4.09 14.86 24.64
N LYS A 200 2.84 15.31 24.74
CA LYS A 200 2.32 16.05 25.92
C LYS A 200 1.18 15.36 26.66
N ALA A 201 0.75 14.19 26.21
CA ALA A 201 -0.36 13.50 26.86
C ALA A 201 0.08 12.84 28.17
N THR A 202 -0.62 13.16 29.26
CA THR A 202 -0.38 12.65 30.62
C THR A 202 -1.43 11.64 31.07
N GLY A 203 -2.21 11.08 30.13
CA GLY A 203 -3.24 10.08 30.41
C GLY A 203 -3.59 9.26 29.17
N ALA A 204 -4.71 8.53 29.28
CA ALA A 204 -5.22 7.70 28.19
C ALA A 204 -5.36 8.48 26.89
N LEU A 205 -4.90 7.88 25.81
CA LEU A 205 -4.93 8.44 24.46
C LEU A 205 -6.03 7.77 23.66
N VAL A 206 -6.87 8.56 23.01
CA VAL A 206 -7.81 8.06 22.01
C VAL A 206 -7.19 8.24 20.63
N VAL A 207 -6.98 7.13 19.94
CA VAL A 207 -6.40 7.08 18.60
C VAL A 207 -7.46 6.61 17.63
N GLU A 208 -7.82 7.45 16.67
CA GLU A 208 -8.67 7.06 15.55
C GLU A 208 -7.81 6.55 14.40
N ILE A 209 -8.11 5.35 13.92
CA ILE A 209 -7.32 4.66 12.89
C ILE A 209 -8.21 4.31 11.72
N ASP A 210 -7.91 4.90 10.56
CA ASP A 210 -8.51 4.51 9.29
C ASP A 210 -7.95 3.15 8.83
N LYS A 211 -8.85 2.22 8.51
CA LYS A 211 -8.51 0.88 8.01
C LYS A 211 -9.51 0.43 6.96
N ALA A 212 -9.15 -0.59 6.18
CA ALA A 212 -10.14 -1.24 5.33
C ALA A 212 -11.12 -2.07 6.20
N ALA A 213 -12.38 -2.09 5.79
CA ALA A 213 -13.42 -2.87 6.47
C ALA A 213 -13.00 -4.36 6.53
N GLY A 214 -13.06 -4.96 7.71
CA GLY A 214 -12.72 -6.39 7.88
C GLY A 214 -11.22 -6.71 7.88
N THR A 215 -10.31 -5.74 7.69
CA THR A 215 -8.87 -6.00 7.76
C THR A 215 -8.32 -5.87 9.16
N ASP A 216 -7.24 -6.60 9.43
CA ASP A 216 -6.43 -6.49 10.64
C ASP A 216 -5.63 -5.18 10.64
N LEU A 217 -5.40 -4.60 11.81
CA LEU A 217 -4.51 -3.44 11.99
C LEU A 217 -3.03 -3.85 11.96
N GLY A 218 -2.73 -5.14 12.20
CA GLY A 218 -1.37 -5.65 12.34
C GLY A 218 -0.83 -5.47 13.75
N ILE A 219 -1.71 -5.48 14.75
CA ILE A 219 -1.37 -5.43 16.17
C ILE A 219 -1.53 -6.83 16.75
N MET A 220 -0.46 -7.36 17.34
CA MET A 220 -0.52 -8.59 18.10
C MET A 220 -0.76 -8.24 19.56
N LEU A 221 -1.76 -8.89 20.16
CA LEU A 221 -2.15 -8.67 21.54
C LEU A 221 -1.71 -9.83 22.43
N LYS A 222 -1.37 -9.52 23.68
CA LYS A 222 -1.23 -10.49 24.76
C LYS A 222 -1.98 -10.03 26.00
N ILE A 223 -2.38 -10.99 26.83
CA ILE A 223 -2.90 -10.69 28.17
C ILE A 223 -1.72 -10.53 29.10
N LYS A 224 -1.72 -9.44 29.85
CA LYS A 224 -0.94 -9.27 31.07
C LYS A 224 -1.85 -9.70 32.22
N ASP A 225 -1.53 -10.81 32.86
CA ASP A 225 -2.30 -11.28 34.01
C ASP A 225 -2.15 -10.33 35.19
N ALA A 226 -3.14 -10.38 36.10
CA ALA A 226 -3.09 -9.59 37.31
C ALA A 226 -1.90 -10.03 38.17
N ASP A 227 -1.09 -9.06 38.61
CA ASP A 227 -0.01 -9.30 39.56
C ASP A 227 -0.42 -8.72 40.92
N PRO A 228 -0.81 -9.59 41.88
CA PRO A 228 -1.21 -9.13 43.20
C PRO A 228 -0.06 -8.52 43.99
N ALA A 229 1.21 -8.80 43.65
CA ALA A 229 2.36 -8.18 44.30
C ALA A 229 2.59 -6.74 43.83
N GLN A 230 2.19 -6.41 42.60
CA GLN A 230 2.33 -5.07 42.01
C GLN A 230 1.00 -4.30 41.96
N ASN A 231 -0.09 -4.86 42.48
CA ASN A 231 -1.45 -4.32 42.41
C ASN A 231 -1.87 -3.94 40.97
N THR A 232 -1.36 -4.66 39.96
CA THR A 232 -1.72 -4.41 38.57
C THR A 232 -2.85 -5.33 38.15
N PRO A 233 -4.00 -4.79 37.69
CA PRO A 233 -5.10 -5.62 37.20
C PRO A 233 -4.71 -6.33 35.91
N ARG A 234 -5.52 -7.32 35.53
CA ARG A 234 -5.42 -7.97 34.23
C ARG A 234 -5.67 -6.94 33.13
N SER A 235 -4.81 -6.91 32.12
CA SER A 235 -4.98 -6.00 30.98
C SER A 235 -4.54 -6.62 29.66
N ILE A 236 -5.02 -6.04 28.56
CA ILE A 236 -4.62 -6.43 27.21
C ILE A 236 -3.59 -5.43 26.71
N VAL A 237 -2.40 -5.93 26.37
CA VAL A 237 -1.29 -5.11 25.90
C VAL A 237 -0.86 -5.49 24.50
N ILE A 238 -0.25 -4.54 23.79
CA ILE A 238 0.36 -4.77 22.49
C ILE A 238 1.64 -5.58 22.69
N ASP A 239 1.72 -6.78 22.13
CA ASP A 239 2.92 -7.61 22.17
C ASP A 239 3.90 -7.20 21.08
N SER A 240 3.42 -7.10 19.84
CA SER A 240 4.22 -6.72 18.68
C SER A 240 3.36 -6.06 17.60
N ILE A 241 3.98 -5.25 16.76
CA ILE A 241 3.34 -4.65 15.58
C ILE A 241 3.97 -5.25 14.33
N THR A 242 3.13 -5.71 13.40
CA THR A 242 3.58 -6.28 12.13
C THR A 242 4.18 -5.18 11.23
N PRO A 243 5.39 -5.35 10.66
CA PRO A 243 5.99 -4.36 9.77
C PRO A 243 5.12 -4.03 8.56
N ALA A 244 5.10 -2.77 8.14
CA ALA A 244 4.28 -2.23 7.03
C ALA A 244 2.76 -2.37 7.19
N SER A 245 2.28 -2.80 8.36
CA SER A 245 0.86 -2.83 8.68
C SER A 245 0.25 -1.43 8.82
N THR A 246 -1.08 -1.36 8.89
CA THR A 246 -1.79 -0.12 9.17
C THR A 246 -1.31 0.50 10.49
N ALA A 247 -1.15 -0.33 11.53
CA ALA A 247 -0.62 0.11 12.80
C ALA A 247 0.82 0.61 12.64
N ASP A 248 1.74 -0.14 12.03
CA ASP A 248 3.14 0.28 11.89
C ASP A 248 3.32 1.60 11.12
N ARG A 249 2.54 1.80 10.05
CA ARG A 249 2.57 3.03 9.23
C ARG A 249 2.06 4.27 9.98
N LEU A 250 1.27 4.06 11.03
CA LEU A 250 0.85 5.10 11.98
C LEU A 250 1.77 5.19 13.20
N ALA A 251 2.54 4.15 13.49
CA ALA A 251 3.13 3.90 14.80
C ALA A 251 4.62 4.22 14.93
N THR A 252 5.24 5.18 14.20
CA THR A 252 6.66 5.47 14.50
C THR A 252 7.12 6.90 14.32
N ILE A 253 7.62 7.45 15.43
CA ILE A 253 8.62 8.51 15.54
C ILE A 253 9.89 7.95 16.21
N TYR A 254 11.02 8.28 15.58
CA TYR A 254 12.40 8.39 16.06
C TYR A 254 12.73 8.10 17.55
N LYS A 255 13.60 7.10 17.77
CA LYS A 255 14.66 6.85 18.80
C LYS A 255 14.45 7.21 20.30
N VAL A 256 13.33 7.80 20.69
CA VAL A 256 12.91 8.03 22.08
C VAL A 256 11.38 7.94 22.09
N ARG A 257 10.84 6.74 22.36
CA ARG A 257 9.44 6.48 22.77
C ARG A 257 8.38 7.38 22.12
N CYS A 258 8.07 7.28 20.82
CA CYS A 258 7.00 8.09 20.23
C CYS A 258 6.36 7.42 18.99
N GLY A 259 5.03 7.44 18.92
CA GLY A 259 4.16 6.70 18.02
C GLY A 259 2.85 6.47 18.75
N ALA A 260 1.70 6.57 18.08
CA ALA A 260 0.42 6.42 18.76
C ALA A 260 0.20 5.00 19.31
N LEU A 261 0.99 4.01 18.92
CA LEU A 261 0.93 2.64 19.42
C LEU A 261 2.35 2.08 19.51
N HIS A 262 2.69 1.42 20.61
CA HIS A 262 3.96 0.71 20.81
C HIS A 262 3.74 -0.65 21.45
N CYS A 263 4.70 -1.54 21.25
CA CYS A 263 4.80 -2.76 22.05
C CYS A 263 4.85 -2.41 23.54
N GLY A 264 3.94 -2.99 24.30
CA GLY A 264 3.75 -2.77 25.73
C GLY A 264 2.67 -1.76 26.09
N ASP A 265 2.11 -1.01 25.14
CA ASP A 265 0.97 -0.13 25.41
C ASP A 265 -0.26 -0.97 25.77
N GLU A 266 -1.00 -0.50 26.77
CA GLU A 266 -2.23 -1.15 27.23
C GLU A 266 -3.42 -0.61 26.45
N ILE A 267 -4.28 -1.50 25.96
CA ILE A 267 -5.52 -1.13 25.29
C ILE A 267 -6.65 -1.22 26.30
N ILE A 268 -7.25 -0.08 26.62
CA ILE A 268 -8.39 0.04 27.53
C ILE A 268 -9.66 -0.36 26.80
N SER A 269 -9.92 0.24 25.65
CA SER A 269 -11.17 0.04 24.92
C SER A 269 -11.00 0.09 23.41
N VAL A 270 -11.87 -0.61 22.69
CA VAL A 270 -11.99 -0.59 21.23
C VAL A 270 -13.41 -0.16 20.88
N ASP A 271 -13.56 0.97 20.18
CA ASP A 271 -14.85 1.58 19.84
C ASP A 271 -15.78 1.78 21.05
N GLY A 272 -15.18 2.10 22.21
CA GLY A 272 -15.89 2.28 23.48
C GLY A 272 -16.22 0.98 24.23
N ILE A 273 -15.83 -0.19 23.70
CA ILE A 273 -15.97 -1.48 24.37
C ILE A 273 -14.71 -1.73 25.21
N GLY A 274 -14.85 -1.71 26.54
CA GLY A 274 -13.76 -1.98 27.48
C GLY A 274 -13.25 -3.42 27.39
N LEU A 275 -11.95 -3.60 27.54
CA LEU A 275 -11.25 -4.88 27.37
C LEU A 275 -10.94 -5.63 28.68
N GLU A 276 -11.34 -5.11 29.84
CA GLU A 276 -11.01 -5.64 31.17
C GLU A 276 -11.38 -7.13 31.34
N TYR A 277 -12.55 -7.52 30.81
CA TYR A 277 -13.10 -8.88 30.90
C TYR A 277 -13.13 -9.60 29.56
N THR A 278 -12.44 -9.06 28.56
CA THR A 278 -12.48 -9.57 27.19
C THR A 278 -11.39 -10.62 26.97
N THR A 279 -11.70 -11.62 26.14
CA THR A 279 -10.70 -12.59 25.69
C THR A 279 -9.84 -12.01 24.57
N LEU A 280 -8.65 -12.57 24.31
CA LEU A 280 -7.81 -12.14 23.18
C LEU A 280 -8.52 -12.32 21.83
N ALA A 281 -9.36 -13.35 21.70
CA ALA A 281 -10.09 -13.62 20.47
C ALA A 281 -11.15 -12.53 20.20
N GLU A 282 -11.90 -12.14 21.23
CA GLU A 282 -12.88 -11.06 21.15
C GLU A 282 -12.21 -9.71 20.90
N ALA A 283 -11.12 -9.38 21.63
CA ALA A 283 -10.38 -8.15 21.40
C ALA A 283 -9.85 -8.06 19.97
N ARG A 284 -9.32 -9.16 19.41
CA ARG A 284 -8.91 -9.25 18.00
C ARG A 284 -10.09 -9.08 17.04
N GLN A 285 -11.25 -9.64 17.37
CA GLN A 285 -12.45 -9.51 16.57
C GLN A 285 -12.95 -8.07 16.52
N LEU A 286 -12.88 -7.34 17.63
CA LEU A 286 -13.19 -5.92 17.71
C LEU A 286 -12.26 -5.10 16.81
N LEU A 287 -10.94 -5.31 16.92
CA LEU A 287 -9.95 -4.62 16.07
C LEU A 287 -10.13 -4.91 14.57
N ARG A 288 -10.56 -6.11 14.21
CA ARG A 288 -10.82 -6.52 12.83
C ARG A 288 -12.15 -6.04 12.26
N GLY A 289 -13.03 -5.48 13.09
CA GLY A 289 -14.44 -5.19 12.77
C GLY A 289 -14.71 -4.57 11.38
N GLN A 290 -15.97 -4.59 10.96
CA GLN A 290 -16.34 -4.11 9.62
C GLN A 290 -16.27 -2.59 9.44
N ALA A 291 -16.02 -1.84 10.51
CA ALA A 291 -15.83 -0.40 10.42
C ALA A 291 -14.56 -0.04 9.63
N SER A 292 -14.65 1.05 8.86
CA SER A 292 -13.53 1.66 8.15
C SER A 292 -12.65 2.52 9.06
N THR A 293 -13.09 2.74 10.30
CA THR A 293 -12.36 3.44 11.33
C THR A 293 -12.46 2.64 12.63
N VAL A 294 -11.39 2.63 13.41
CA VAL A 294 -11.38 2.02 14.74
C VAL A 294 -10.84 3.05 15.73
N ARG A 295 -11.54 3.21 16.84
CA ARG A 295 -11.13 4.07 17.95
C ARG A 295 -10.49 3.23 19.04
N LEU A 296 -9.21 3.44 19.28
CA LEU A 296 -8.48 2.77 20.36
C LEU A 296 -8.24 3.74 21.50
N GLU A 297 -8.68 3.36 22.69
CA GLU A 297 -8.27 4.02 23.91
C GLU A 297 -7.09 3.23 24.51
N ILE A 298 -5.95 3.89 24.65
CA ILE A 298 -4.72 3.24 25.08
C ILE A 298 -4.04 4.00 26.22
N VAL A 299 -3.27 3.28 27.03
CA VAL A 299 -2.32 3.85 27.98
C VAL A 299 -0.91 3.54 27.51
N PRO A 300 -0.11 4.57 27.18
CA PRO A 300 1.28 4.37 26.80
C PRO A 300 2.09 3.70 27.92
N LEU A 301 2.93 2.72 27.58
CA LEU A 301 3.80 2.03 28.54
C LEU A 301 4.67 3.01 29.35
N SER A 302 5.10 4.11 28.74
CA SER A 302 5.91 5.16 29.38
C SER A 302 5.21 5.79 30.59
N GLN A 303 3.88 5.91 30.56
CA GLN A 303 3.08 6.43 31.68
C GLN A 303 2.84 5.35 32.74
N MET A 304 2.75 4.07 32.36
CA MET A 304 2.62 2.98 33.33
C MET A 304 3.88 2.82 34.19
N LEU A 305 5.06 3.03 33.59
CA LEU A 305 6.34 2.98 34.32
C LEU A 305 6.55 4.19 35.24
N SER A 306 5.98 5.36 34.96
CA SER A 306 6.07 6.52 35.86
C SER A 306 5.20 6.35 37.10
N ASN A 307 4.03 5.72 36.98
CA ASN A 307 3.13 5.48 38.12
C ASN A 307 3.63 4.39 39.08
N ALA A 308 4.55 3.52 38.65
CA ALA A 308 5.15 2.49 39.49
C ALA A 308 6.32 2.99 40.36
N ALA A 309 6.83 4.22 40.14
CA ALA A 309 8.04 4.73 40.77
C ALA A 309 7.83 5.50 42.10
N GLU A 310 6.60 5.70 42.57
CA GLU A 310 6.31 6.56 43.74
C GLU A 310 6.02 5.83 45.07
N THR A 311 6.73 4.74 45.38
CA THR A 311 6.76 4.22 46.77
C THR A 311 8.16 3.83 47.21
N PHE A 312 8.99 4.83 47.53
CA PHE A 312 10.12 4.63 48.45
C PHE A 312 9.71 5.13 49.84
N VAL A 313 9.29 4.21 50.70
CA VAL A 313 9.22 4.45 52.15
C VAL A 313 10.63 4.21 52.71
N CYS A 314 11.40 5.28 52.85
CA CYS A 314 12.67 5.22 53.58
C CYS A 314 12.34 5.26 55.08
N TRP A 315 12.53 4.15 55.79
CA TRP A 315 12.54 4.14 57.24
C TRP A 315 13.85 4.75 57.72
N ILE A 316 13.78 5.92 58.35
CA ILE A 316 14.90 6.49 59.09
C ILE A 316 14.85 5.88 60.49
N PHE A 317 15.80 5.01 60.81
CA PHE A 317 16.13 4.64 62.19
C PHE A 317 17.22 5.59 62.71
#